data_AF-A0AAD5P8Y1-F1
#
_entry.id   AF-A0AAD5P8Y1-F1
#
_cell.length_a   1.000
_cell.length_b   1.000
_cell.length_c   1.000
_cell.angle_alpha   90.00
_cell.angle_beta   90.00
_cell.angle_gamma   90.00
#
_symmetry.space_group_name_H-M   'P 1'
#
loop_
_entity.id
_entity.type
_entity.pdbx_description
1 polymer ?
#
loop_
_entity_poly.entity_id
_entity_poly.type
_entity_poly.pdbx_seq_one_letter_code
_entity_poly.pdbx_strand_id
1 'polypeptide(L)'
;MSCKYITVDMVIVEVEFFMGTSGGWKGKEFSYFTPIVLSRQTVNSMSTFDAFREYVESWSKLTDEGNVILSTIDRKDVGKTQQAMTAVIEKLKVILEKMYDEYDKADESKMNMLRNCLEMYDQEYMVKESIQTIVNEPGFYTQHHQTGLTALWTAEAYIDKDFLSFLNI
;
A
#
# COMPACT_ATOMS: atom_id res chain seq x y z
N MET A 1 -34.54 3.04 -23.62
CA MET A 1 -33.51 2.21 -22.99
C MET A 1 -32.68 3.09 -22.05
N SER A 2 -32.90 2.94 -20.75
CA SER A 2 -32.05 3.50 -19.69
C SER A 2 -32.32 2.66 -18.46
N CYS A 3 -31.38 1.75 -18.17
CA CYS A 3 -31.40 0.93 -16.97
C CYS A 3 -30.69 1.74 -15.89
N LYS A 4 -31.44 2.17 -14.87
CA LYS A 4 -30.90 2.76 -13.64
C LYS A 4 -30.97 1.65 -12.58
N TYR A 5 -29.83 1.17 -12.10
CA TYR A 5 -29.74 0.31 -10.91
C TYR A 5 -29.48 1.23 -9.70
N ILE A 6 -30.48 1.41 -8.84
CA ILE A 6 -30.64 0.83 -7.50
C ILE A 6 -29.48 1.21 -6.55
N THR A 7 -29.72 2.25 -5.75
CA THR A 7 -29.06 2.48 -4.46
C THR A 7 -29.60 1.45 -3.47
N VAL A 8 -28.74 0.67 -2.84
CA VAL A 8 -29.11 -0.21 -1.72
C VAL A 8 -28.72 0.49 -0.44
N ASP A 9 -29.71 1.06 0.25
CA ASP A 9 -29.60 1.40 1.67
C ASP A 9 -29.48 0.09 2.45
N MET A 10 -28.35 -0.09 3.14
CA MET A 10 -28.12 -1.26 3.98
C MET A 10 -28.97 -1.12 5.24
N VAL A 11 -30.04 -1.91 5.28
CA VAL A 11 -30.95 -2.13 6.41
C VAL A 11 -30.17 -2.72 7.58
N ILE A 12 -30.15 -2.03 8.72
CA ILE A 12 -29.78 -2.65 10.00
C ILE A 12 -31.01 -3.38 10.52
N VAL A 13 -30.86 -4.69 10.71
CA VAL A 13 -31.86 -5.59 11.27
C VAL A 13 -31.95 -5.33 12.77
N GLU A 14 -33.08 -4.80 13.25
CA GLU A 14 -33.44 -4.90 14.67
C GLU A 14 -34.02 -6.28 14.95
N VAL A 15 -33.35 -7.01 15.85
CA VAL A 15 -33.84 -8.28 16.40
C VAL A 15 -34.76 -7.95 17.57
N GLU A 16 -36.07 -7.95 17.35
CA GLU A 16 -37.04 -7.84 18.45
C GLU A 16 -37.17 -9.18 19.18
N PHE A 17 -36.81 -9.18 20.46
CA PHE A 17 -36.99 -10.32 21.37
C PHE A 17 -38.38 -10.26 22.01
N PHE A 18 -39.33 -11.06 21.50
CA PHE A 18 -40.67 -11.17 22.08
C PHE A 18 -40.68 -12.22 23.21
N MET A 19 -40.62 -11.79 24.47
CA MET A 19 -41.11 -12.60 25.59
C MET A 19 -42.52 -12.14 25.97
N GLY A 20 -43.52 -12.81 25.41
CA GLY A 20 -44.92 -12.65 25.83
C GLY A 20 -45.21 -13.50 27.07
N THR A 21 -45.28 -12.89 28.25
CA THR A 21 -46.17 -13.38 29.31
C THR A 21 -47.10 -12.27 29.75
N SER A 22 -48.36 -12.67 29.87
CA SER A 22 -49.56 -11.91 30.20
C SER A 22 -49.43 -11.02 31.43
N GLY A 23 -49.94 -9.79 31.34
CA GLY A 23 -50.26 -8.99 32.52
C GLY A 23 -50.13 -7.50 32.25
N GLY A 24 -51.26 -6.82 32.11
CA GLY A 24 -51.33 -5.41 31.77
C GLY A 24 -50.62 -4.48 32.76
N TRP A 25 -49.99 -3.44 32.22
CA TRP A 25 -49.54 -2.29 32.99
C TRP A 25 -49.88 -1.01 32.25
N LYS A 26 -50.61 -0.14 32.96
CA LYS A 26 -50.98 1.21 32.55
C LYS A 26 -49.73 2.08 32.39
N GLY A 27 -49.72 2.86 31.32
CA GLY A 27 -48.62 3.74 30.94
C GLY A 27 -48.18 4.72 32.02
N LYS A 28 -46.87 4.94 32.04
CA LYS A 28 -46.22 6.20 32.40
C LYS A 28 -45.09 6.39 31.41
N GLU A 29 -45.24 7.38 30.53
CA GLU A 29 -44.16 7.86 29.67
C GLU A 29 -43.06 8.44 30.56
N PHE A 30 -41.89 7.81 30.54
CA PHE A 30 -40.65 8.41 31.00
C PHE A 30 -39.78 8.63 29.77
N SER A 31 -39.81 9.85 29.24
CA SER A 31 -38.88 10.29 28.21
C SER A 31 -37.64 10.84 28.88
N TYR A 32 -36.58 10.02 28.94
CA TYR A 32 -35.24 10.48 29.24
C TYR A 32 -34.50 10.67 27.91
N PHE A 33 -34.57 11.87 27.35
CA PHE A 33 -33.63 12.30 26.32
C PHE A 33 -32.28 12.61 26.98
N THR A 34 -31.38 11.65 27.00
CA THR A 34 -29.95 11.97 27.08
C THR A 34 -29.49 12.36 25.68
N PRO A 35 -28.97 13.58 25.46
CA PRO A 35 -28.33 13.89 24.19
C PRO A 35 -27.03 13.10 24.14
N ILE A 36 -26.99 12.05 23.32
CA ILE A 36 -25.72 11.48 22.90
C ILE A 36 -25.10 12.53 21.99
N VAL A 37 -24.16 13.30 22.56
CA VAL A 37 -23.18 14.03 21.77
C VAL A 37 -22.36 12.96 21.07
N LEU A 38 -22.79 12.58 19.86
CA LEU A 38 -21.90 11.95 18.90
C LEU A 38 -20.84 13.01 18.59
N SER A 39 -19.78 13.01 19.39
CA SER A 39 -18.54 13.65 19.01
C SER A 39 -18.21 13.09 17.64
N ARG A 40 -18.41 13.94 16.63
CA ARG A 40 -18.03 13.68 15.25
C ARG A 40 -16.51 13.57 15.27
N GLN A 41 -16.01 12.38 15.60
CA GLN A 41 -14.65 12.01 15.24
C GLN A 41 -14.70 11.90 13.72
N THR A 42 -14.41 13.01 13.06
CA THR A 42 -13.77 12.96 11.75
C THR A 42 -12.41 12.34 11.99
N VAL A 43 -12.38 11.01 12.14
CA VAL A 43 -11.18 10.25 11.88
C VAL A 43 -10.95 10.51 10.40
N ASN A 44 -9.98 11.37 10.08
CA ASN A 44 -9.43 11.48 8.74
C ASN A 44 -8.82 10.11 8.43
N SER A 45 -9.64 9.12 8.07
CA SER A 45 -9.14 7.91 7.45
C SER A 45 -8.64 8.36 6.08
N MET A 46 -7.33 8.44 5.92
CA MET A 46 -6.73 8.47 4.59
C MET A 46 -7.40 7.35 3.78
N SER A 47 -7.82 7.68 2.56
CA SER A 47 -8.32 6.62 1.70
C SER A 47 -7.18 5.64 1.44
N THR A 48 -7.49 4.35 1.26
CA THR A 48 -6.50 3.31 0.91
C THR A 48 -5.60 3.75 -0.25
N PHE A 49 -6.11 4.58 -1.17
CA PHE A 49 -5.34 5.14 -2.28
C PHE A 49 -4.36 6.24 -1.88
N ASP A 50 -4.70 7.08 -0.90
CA ASP A 50 -3.75 8.08 -0.40
C ASP A 50 -2.58 7.40 0.29
N ALA A 51 -2.86 6.34 1.08
CA ALA A 51 -1.81 5.53 1.70
C ALA A 51 -0.94 4.84 0.64
N PHE A 52 -1.57 4.26 -0.38
CA PHE A 52 -0.84 3.61 -1.48
C PHE A 52 0.01 4.62 -2.27
N ARG A 53 -0.49 5.83 -2.53
CA ARG A 53 0.28 6.91 -3.16
C ARG A 53 1.53 7.25 -2.34
N GLU A 54 1.40 7.41 -1.02
CA GLU A 54 2.55 7.70 -0.16
C GLU A 54 3.61 6.58 -0.20
N TYR A 55 3.18 5.33 -0.31
CA TYR A 55 4.09 4.20 -0.46
C TYR A 55 4.80 4.20 -1.81
N VAL A 56 4.10 4.52 -2.90
CA VAL A 56 4.70 4.69 -4.23
C VAL A 56 5.75 5.81 -4.23
N GLU A 57 5.45 6.95 -3.62
CA GLU A 57 6.42 8.05 -3.50
C GLU A 57 7.64 7.66 -2.65
N SER A 58 7.40 6.93 -1.56
CA SER A 58 8.46 6.42 -0.69
C SER A 58 9.35 5.40 -1.41
N TRP A 59 8.74 4.54 -2.22
CA TRP A 59 9.44 3.59 -3.08
C TRP A 59 10.35 4.30 -4.09
N SER A 60 9.85 5.33 -4.75
CA SER A 60 10.62 6.16 -5.69
C SER A 60 11.84 6.78 -5.02
N LYS A 61 11.67 7.39 -3.82
CA LYS A 61 12.79 7.97 -3.05
C LYS A 61 13.87 6.94 -2.70
N LEU A 62 13.48 5.73 -2.29
CA LEU A 62 14.44 4.66 -2.00
C LEU A 62 15.12 4.12 -3.24
N THR A 63 14.42 4.14 -4.38
CA THR A 63 15.00 3.79 -5.67
C THR A 63 16.08 4.78 -6.06
N ASP A 64 15.86 6.07 -5.86
CA ASP A 64 16.88 7.10 -6.05
C ASP A 64 18.06 6.92 -5.08
N GLU A 65 17.79 6.61 -3.81
CA GLU A 65 18.84 6.31 -2.80
C GLU A 65 19.73 5.14 -3.26
N GLY A 66 19.13 4.04 -3.71
CA GLY A 66 19.86 2.89 -4.26
C GLY A 66 20.65 3.22 -5.52
N ASN A 67 20.12 4.08 -6.40
CA ASN A 67 20.82 4.53 -7.60
C ASN A 67 22.09 5.33 -7.23
N VAL A 68 21.99 6.22 -6.23
CA VAL A 68 23.14 6.96 -5.70
C VAL A 68 24.18 6.00 -5.13
N ILE A 69 23.77 4.97 -4.39
CA ILE A 69 24.69 3.96 -3.85
C ILE A 69 25.40 3.20 -4.98
N LEU A 70 24.67 2.75 -6.00
CA LEU A 70 25.24 2.04 -7.15
C LEU A 70 26.20 2.90 -8.00
N SER A 71 25.93 4.20 -8.10
CA SER A 71 26.82 5.13 -8.83
C SER A 71 28.10 5.45 -8.06
N THR A 72 28.10 5.33 -6.72
CA THR A 72 29.22 5.68 -5.84
C THR A 72 30.02 4.47 -5.35
N ILE A 73 29.83 3.30 -5.95
CA ILE A 73 30.51 2.06 -5.56
C ILE A 73 32.03 2.24 -5.57
N ASP A 74 32.63 2.07 -4.40
CA ASP A 74 34.08 1.96 -4.25
C ASP A 74 34.51 0.50 -4.30
N ARG A 75 35.28 0.14 -5.33
CA ARG A 75 35.81 -1.22 -5.49
C ARG A 75 36.79 -1.63 -4.38
N LYS A 76 37.34 -0.66 -3.65
CA LYS A 76 38.25 -0.91 -2.54
C LYS A 76 37.51 -1.16 -1.22
N ASP A 77 36.25 -0.72 -1.12
CA ASP A 77 35.42 -0.84 0.07
C ASP A 77 33.98 -1.27 -0.31
N VAL A 78 33.89 -2.49 -0.84
CA VAL A 78 32.62 -3.09 -1.25
C VAL A 78 31.72 -3.33 -0.02
N GLY A 79 32.29 -3.54 1.16
CA GLY A 79 31.53 -3.80 2.39
C GLY A 79 30.58 -2.66 2.75
N LYS A 80 31.00 -1.40 2.57
CA LYS A 80 30.12 -0.25 2.78
C LYS A 80 28.95 -0.20 1.79
N THR A 81 29.22 -0.46 0.51
CA THR A 81 28.18 -0.56 -0.52
C THR A 81 27.19 -1.67 -0.21
N GLN A 82 27.67 -2.86 0.18
CA GLN A 82 26.82 -4.01 0.51
C GLN A 82 25.88 -3.69 1.68
N GLN A 83 26.40 -3.07 2.75
CA GLN A 83 25.57 -2.66 3.88
C GLN A 83 24.53 -1.62 3.48
N ALA A 84 24.92 -0.61 2.69
CA ALA A 84 23.99 0.42 2.23
C ALA A 84 22.90 -0.14 1.31
N MET A 85 23.26 -1.00 0.36
CA MET A 85 22.29 -1.67 -0.51
C MET A 85 21.35 -2.57 0.28
N THR A 86 21.87 -3.32 1.25
CA THR A 86 21.04 -4.17 2.12
C THR A 86 20.01 -3.35 2.89
N ALA A 87 20.42 -2.22 3.46
CA ALA A 87 19.49 -1.33 4.14
C ALA A 87 18.39 -0.78 3.21
N VAL A 88 18.71 -0.44 1.96
CA VAL A 88 17.70 0.01 0.99
C VAL A 88 16.73 -1.11 0.62
N ILE A 89 17.22 -2.33 0.38
CA ILE A 89 16.37 -3.49 0.06
C ILE A 89 15.43 -3.81 1.22
N GLU A 90 15.92 -3.81 2.46
CA GLU A 90 15.07 -4.04 3.63
C GLU A 90 13.97 -2.97 3.76
N LYS A 91 14.29 -1.70 3.51
CA LYS A 91 13.27 -0.63 3.50
C LYS A 91 12.25 -0.83 2.37
N LEU A 92 12.68 -1.21 1.17
CA LEU A 92 11.78 -1.49 0.04
C LEU A 92 10.83 -2.64 0.37
N LYS A 93 11.34 -3.72 0.98
CA LYS A 93 10.53 -4.85 1.44
C LYS A 93 9.44 -4.41 2.41
N VAL A 94 9.78 -3.57 3.40
CA VAL A 94 8.81 -3.03 4.37
C VAL A 94 7.73 -2.19 3.68
N ILE A 95 8.07 -1.43 2.64
CA ILE A 95 7.07 -0.69 1.86
C ILE A 95 6.15 -1.66 1.12
N LEU A 96 6.71 -2.69 0.48
CA LEU A 96 5.93 -3.69 -0.25
C LEU A 96 4.94 -4.41 0.68
N GLU A 97 5.40 -4.84 1.87
CA GLU A 97 4.55 -5.44 2.90
C GLU A 97 3.39 -4.50 3.30
N LYS A 98 3.66 -3.20 3.47
CA LYS A 98 2.60 -2.21 3.75
C LYS A 98 1.63 -2.01 2.59
N MET A 99 2.10 -2.09 1.35
CA MET A 99 1.22 -2.04 0.18
C MET A 99 0.28 -3.26 0.15
N TYR A 100 0.78 -4.45 0.52
CA TYR A 100 -0.07 -5.65 0.68
C TYR A 100 -1.08 -5.50 1.82
N ASP A 101 -0.67 -4.96 2.97
CA ASP A 101 -1.60 -4.71 4.09
C ASP A 101 -2.74 -3.76 3.69
N GLU A 102 -2.46 -2.73 2.88
CA GLU A 102 -3.49 -1.82 2.36
C GLU A 102 -4.37 -2.47 1.29
N TYR A 103 -3.80 -3.36 0.49
CA TYR A 103 -4.55 -4.14 -0.48
C TYR A 103 -5.59 -5.05 0.17
N ASP A 104 -5.24 -5.71 1.26
CA ASP A 104 -6.15 -6.58 2.01
C ASP A 104 -7.33 -5.79 2.63
N LYS A 105 -7.17 -4.47 2.81
CA LYS A 105 -8.21 -3.55 3.28
C LYS A 105 -9.02 -2.91 2.16
N ALA A 106 -8.63 -3.08 0.90
CA ALA A 106 -9.26 -2.42 -0.22
C ALA A 106 -10.64 -3.03 -0.55
N ASP A 107 -11.55 -2.19 -1.03
CA ASP A 107 -12.86 -2.64 -1.54
C ASP A 107 -12.73 -3.40 -2.87
N GLU A 108 -13.65 -4.34 -3.11
CA GLU A 108 -13.65 -5.27 -4.25
C GLU A 108 -13.61 -4.53 -5.60
N SER A 109 -14.21 -3.34 -5.67
CA SER A 109 -14.22 -2.46 -6.84
C SER A 109 -12.83 -1.97 -7.27
N LYS A 110 -11.86 -1.94 -6.34
CA LYS A 110 -10.51 -1.37 -6.51
C LYS A 110 -9.41 -2.42 -6.48
N MET A 111 -9.73 -3.65 -6.07
CA MET A 111 -8.78 -4.74 -5.92
C MET A 111 -8.04 -5.08 -7.21
N ASN A 112 -8.69 -5.11 -8.38
CA ASN A 112 -8.00 -5.52 -9.61
C ASN A 112 -6.88 -4.54 -10.01
N MET A 113 -7.10 -3.23 -9.84
CA MET A 113 -6.09 -2.22 -10.15
C MET A 113 -4.92 -2.25 -9.17
N LEU A 114 -5.22 -2.31 -7.87
CA LEU A 114 -4.19 -2.40 -6.83
C LEU A 114 -3.39 -3.71 -6.93
N ARG A 115 -4.04 -4.83 -7.27
CA ARG A 115 -3.37 -6.12 -7.50
C ARG A 115 -2.34 -6.02 -8.61
N ASN A 116 -2.73 -5.50 -9.77
CA ASN A 116 -1.79 -5.36 -10.90
C ASN A 116 -0.60 -4.46 -10.51
N CYS A 117 -0.86 -3.38 -9.78
CA CYS A 117 0.20 -2.49 -9.31
C CYS A 117 1.15 -3.19 -8.32
N LEU A 118 0.64 -3.98 -7.40
CA LEU A 118 1.44 -4.78 -6.46
C LEU A 118 2.30 -5.82 -7.15
N GLU A 119 1.73 -6.57 -8.10
CA GLU A 119 2.47 -7.58 -8.86
C GLU A 119 3.67 -6.96 -9.58
N MET A 120 3.54 -5.71 -10.02
CA MET A 120 4.61 -4.98 -10.66
C MET A 120 5.70 -4.53 -9.69
N TYR A 121 5.33 -3.99 -8.52
CA TYR A 121 6.30 -3.61 -7.50
C TYR A 121 7.02 -4.83 -6.90
N ASP A 122 6.34 -5.97 -6.80
CA ASP A 122 6.93 -7.25 -6.42
C ASP A 122 7.97 -7.71 -7.46
N GLN A 123 7.66 -7.64 -8.76
CA GLN A 123 8.64 -7.93 -9.81
C GLN A 123 9.85 -6.98 -9.77
N GLU A 124 9.61 -5.69 -9.56
CA GLU A 124 10.68 -4.70 -9.41
C GLU A 124 11.55 -4.99 -8.17
N TYR A 125 10.92 -5.37 -7.05
CA TYR A 125 11.62 -5.82 -5.84
C TYR A 125 12.56 -6.99 -6.13
N MET A 126 12.07 -8.01 -6.83
CA MET A 126 12.85 -9.21 -7.17
C MET A 126 14.09 -8.88 -8.00
N VAL A 127 13.98 -7.93 -8.93
CA VAL A 127 15.15 -7.44 -9.70
C VAL A 127 16.15 -6.73 -8.79
N LYS A 128 15.68 -5.86 -7.90
CA LYS A 128 16.55 -5.11 -6.97
C LYS A 128 17.24 -6.03 -5.96
N GLU A 129 16.55 -7.03 -5.43
CA GLU A 129 17.13 -8.06 -4.55
C GLU A 129 18.19 -8.90 -5.29
N SER A 130 17.93 -9.22 -6.56
CA SER A 130 18.92 -9.90 -7.42
C SER A 130 20.18 -9.04 -7.62
N ILE A 131 20.01 -7.73 -7.84
CA ILE A 131 21.14 -6.78 -7.94
C ILE A 131 21.93 -6.75 -6.64
N GLN A 132 21.27 -6.68 -5.49
CA GLN A 132 21.94 -6.74 -4.18
C GLN A 132 22.74 -8.04 -4.02
N THR A 133 22.17 -9.17 -4.43
CA THR A 133 22.87 -10.47 -4.40
C THR A 133 24.14 -10.43 -5.25
N ILE A 134 24.07 -9.88 -6.46
CA ILE A 134 25.24 -9.72 -7.35
C ILE A 134 26.29 -8.79 -6.73
N VAL A 135 25.88 -7.68 -6.11
CA VAL A 135 26.78 -6.75 -5.41
C VAL A 135 27.46 -7.41 -4.19
N ASN A 136 26.79 -8.39 -3.58
CA ASN A 136 27.31 -9.13 -2.45
C ASN A 136 28.33 -10.21 -2.84
N GLU A 137 28.38 -10.61 -4.12
CA GLU A 137 29.33 -11.63 -4.59
C GLU A 137 30.78 -11.10 -4.62
N PRO A 138 31.72 -11.80 -3.96
CA PRO A 138 33.12 -11.40 -3.96
C PRO A 138 33.75 -11.64 -5.34
N GLY A 139 34.40 -10.61 -5.87
CA GLY A 139 35.39 -10.78 -6.95
C GLY A 139 34.97 -10.39 -8.37
N PHE A 140 33.77 -9.85 -8.62
CA PHE A 140 33.37 -9.47 -9.98
C PHE A 140 32.57 -8.15 -10.08
N TYR A 141 33.25 -7.01 -9.93
CA TYR A 141 32.66 -5.70 -10.21
C TYR A 141 33.45 -4.94 -11.29
N THR A 142 33.15 -5.21 -12.55
CA THR A 142 33.68 -4.43 -13.68
C THR A 142 32.89 -3.12 -13.84
N GLN A 143 33.43 -2.16 -14.58
CA GLN A 143 32.69 -0.93 -14.92
C GLN A 143 31.42 -1.24 -15.71
N HIS A 144 31.46 -2.27 -16.55
CA HIS A 144 30.32 -2.70 -17.33
C HIS A 144 29.20 -3.28 -16.43
N HIS A 145 29.55 -4.06 -15.41
CA HIS A 145 28.58 -4.53 -14.42
C HIS A 145 27.94 -3.36 -13.69
N GLN A 146 28.73 -2.36 -13.26
CA GLN A 146 28.19 -1.17 -12.61
C GLN A 146 27.16 -0.47 -13.50
N THR A 147 27.48 -0.18 -14.76
CA THR A 147 26.54 0.47 -15.69
C THR A 147 25.28 -0.37 -15.92
N GLY A 148 25.42 -1.69 -16.11
CA GLY A 148 24.28 -2.58 -16.30
C GLY A 148 23.36 -2.64 -15.08
N LEU A 149 23.95 -2.76 -13.88
CA LEU A 149 23.20 -2.82 -12.62
C LEU A 149 22.52 -1.48 -12.32
N THR A 150 23.19 -0.36 -12.57
CA THR A 150 22.58 0.97 -12.47
C THR A 150 21.39 1.12 -13.42
N ALA A 151 21.54 0.72 -14.69
CA ALA A 151 20.45 0.79 -15.66
C ALA A 151 19.25 -0.07 -15.27
N LEU A 152 19.50 -1.29 -14.79
CA LEU A 152 18.45 -2.19 -14.29
C LEU A 152 17.78 -1.66 -13.02
N TRP A 153 18.55 -1.04 -12.12
CA TRP A 153 18.03 -0.46 -10.89
C TRP A 153 17.08 0.71 -11.15
N THR A 154 17.38 1.52 -12.16
CA THR A 154 16.55 2.65 -12.60
C THR A 154 15.40 2.24 -13.51
N ALA A 155 15.26 0.95 -13.83
CA ALA A 155 14.12 0.49 -14.61
C ALA A 155 12.86 0.60 -13.75
N GLU A 156 11.97 1.51 -14.12
CA GLU A 156 10.69 1.69 -13.46
C GLU A 156 9.71 0.57 -13.83
N ALA A 157 8.90 0.14 -12.88
CA ALA A 157 7.70 -0.62 -13.18
C ALA A 157 6.87 0.10 -14.26
N TYR A 158 6.51 -0.61 -15.34
CA TYR A 158 5.63 -0.10 -16.40
C TYR A 158 4.19 0.11 -15.91
N ILE A 159 3.93 1.16 -15.13
CA ILE A 159 2.58 1.42 -14.64
C ILE A 159 1.75 2.00 -15.78
N ASP A 160 0.56 1.44 -16.00
CA ASP A 160 -0.38 1.96 -16.99
C ASP A 160 -0.70 3.42 -16.69
N LYS A 161 -0.68 4.28 -17.71
CA LYS A 161 -0.96 5.70 -17.58
C LYS A 161 -2.36 5.96 -17.01
N ASP A 162 -3.29 5.05 -17.29
CA ASP A 162 -4.64 5.11 -16.74
C ASP A 162 -4.62 4.97 -15.21
N PHE A 163 -3.73 4.14 -14.66
CA PHE A 163 -3.56 3.99 -13.22
C PHE A 163 -2.87 5.20 -12.58
N LEU A 164 -1.83 5.76 -13.22
CA LEU A 164 -1.20 6.99 -12.75
C LEU A 164 -2.19 8.16 -12.71
N SER A 165 -3.01 8.29 -13.77
CA SER A 165 -4.07 9.29 -13.83
C SER A 165 -5.12 9.10 -12.72
N PHE A 166 -5.44 7.86 -12.37
CA PHE A 166 -6.33 7.54 -11.27
C PHE A 166 -5.73 7.91 -9.91
N LEU A 167 -4.42 7.73 -9.75
CA LEU A 167 -3.69 8.16 -8.56
C LEU A 167 -3.40 9.66 -8.52
N ASN A 168 -3.80 10.47 -9.53
CA ASN A 168 -3.44 11.88 -9.66
C ASN A 168 -1.90 12.12 -9.56
N ILE A 169 -1.10 11.24 -10.18
CA ILE A 169 0.35 11.36 -10.33
C ILE A 169 0.66 11.44 -11.82
#